data_AF-A0A7U2F767-F1
#
_entry.id   AF-A0A7U2F767-F1
#
_cell.length_a   1.000
_cell.length_b   1.000
_cell.length_c   1.000
_cell.angle_alpha   90.00
_cell.angle_beta   90.00
_cell.angle_gamma   90.00
#
_symmetry.space_group_name_H-M   'P 1'
#
loop_
_entity.id
_entity.type
_entity.pdbx_description
1 polymer ?
#
loop_
_entity_poly.entity_id
_entity_poly.type
_entity_poly.pdbx_seq_one_letter_code
_entity_poly.pdbx_strand_id
1 'polypeptide(L)'
;MAVPDASPAFQFLVSRRIPPELVLKTIQHLPFEDGKRIASLRLIPGIKDLVKTYEHSITSWFMKKELRHALVDFPYGEKFGLKWLADCVSRYDVVDAVMDELTWRENCVAVEPHNVAAVNAGLLLLYRLASIRSHTSKLSFLTSLPRSPLIALYLALHHATLTARYHGHGWIHQRTYGRFMDANQLSLRNELEFCFAEATLSVGPVFLYDMLVNPSDPQGEITLLNFYHEHGTHDWEWPCWGVGKGEFEPPRTQGPQREDKGRSLFTGMLERMAELEKCSLAEVRSRIEEKTDATEHDLAFLSLDGKANVIQGLDVDFE
;
A
#
# COMPACT_ATOMS: atom_id res chain seq x y z
N MET A 1 -38.95 29.18 33.88
CA MET A 1 -38.13 28.67 32.75
C MET A 1 -38.26 27.17 32.75
N ALA A 2 -39.03 26.62 31.81
CA ALA A 2 -39.34 25.20 31.76
C ALA A 2 -38.14 24.41 31.22
N VAL A 3 -37.78 23.36 31.94
CA VAL A 3 -36.85 22.32 31.50
C VAL A 3 -37.46 21.68 30.24
N PRO A 4 -36.71 21.48 29.15
CA PRO A 4 -37.26 20.77 28.01
C PRO A 4 -37.49 19.32 28.42
N ASP A 5 -38.75 18.91 28.46
CA ASP A 5 -39.18 17.54 28.71
C ASP A 5 -38.44 16.62 27.74
N ALA A 6 -37.59 15.75 28.29
CA ALA A 6 -36.97 14.69 27.52
C ALA A 6 -38.09 13.80 26.99
N SER A 7 -38.35 13.87 25.68
CA SER A 7 -39.38 13.12 24.96
C SER A 7 -39.50 11.68 25.53
N PRO A 8 -40.72 11.14 25.71
CA PRO A 8 -40.92 9.77 26.22
C PRO A 8 -40.17 8.72 25.39
N ALA A 9 -39.88 8.98 24.11
CA ALA A 9 -39.02 8.15 23.28
C ALA A 9 -37.55 8.10 23.77
N PHE A 10 -37.06 9.18 24.37
CA PHE A 10 -35.72 9.26 24.96
C PHE A 10 -35.63 8.45 26.26
N GLN A 11 -36.64 8.54 27.14
CA GLN A 11 -36.72 7.69 28.33
C GLN A 11 -36.89 6.21 27.96
N PHE A 12 -37.61 5.90 26.87
CA PHE A 12 -37.73 4.56 26.31
C PHE A 12 -36.38 3.99 25.87
N LEU A 13 -35.53 4.77 25.19
CA LEU A 13 -34.23 4.30 24.70
C LEU A 13 -33.17 4.06 25.79
N VAL A 14 -33.35 4.60 27.01
CA VAL A 14 -32.38 4.48 28.12
C VAL A 14 -32.82 3.44 29.19
N SER A 15 -34.03 2.91 29.11
CA SER A 15 -34.57 1.97 30.10
C SER A 15 -33.96 0.57 29.99
N ARG A 16 -33.35 0.08 31.09
CA ARG A 16 -32.79 -1.28 31.20
C ARG A 16 -33.83 -2.41 31.13
N ARG A 17 -35.12 -2.08 31.13
CA ARG A 17 -36.22 -3.07 31.08
C ARG A 17 -36.58 -3.52 29.66
N ILE A 18 -36.05 -2.84 28.65
CA ILE A 18 -36.39 -3.09 27.25
C ILE A 18 -35.31 -3.97 26.62
N PRO A 19 -35.70 -5.04 25.90
CA PRO A 19 -34.77 -5.87 25.15
C PRO A 19 -33.92 -5.03 24.17
N PRO A 20 -32.59 -5.25 24.13
CA PRO A 20 -31.67 -4.51 23.27
C PRO A 20 -32.04 -4.57 21.77
N GLU A 21 -32.69 -5.64 21.33
CA GLU A 21 -33.15 -5.85 19.96
C GLU A 21 -34.24 -4.85 19.56
N LEU A 22 -35.14 -4.49 20.49
CA LEU A 22 -36.20 -3.50 20.24
C LEU A 22 -35.63 -2.09 20.15
N VAL A 23 -34.60 -1.79 20.96
CA VAL A 23 -33.87 -0.53 20.90
C VAL A 23 -33.16 -0.39 19.54
N LEU A 24 -32.45 -1.44 19.09
CA LEU A 24 -31.79 -1.45 17.77
C LEU A 24 -32.80 -1.32 16.62
N LYS A 25 -33.92 -2.04 16.68
CA LYS A 25 -35.00 -1.92 15.68
C LYS A 25 -35.59 -0.51 15.63
N THR A 26 -35.73 0.14 16.78
CA THR A 26 -36.18 1.54 16.86
C THR A 26 -35.15 2.48 16.21
N ILE A 27 -33.85 2.26 16.47
CA ILE A 27 -32.76 3.03 15.85
C ILE A 27 -32.76 2.87 14.33
N GLN A 28 -33.05 1.68 13.79
CA GLN A 28 -33.14 1.45 12.34
C GLN A 28 -34.25 2.26 11.64
N HIS A 29 -35.31 2.60 12.36
CA HIS A 29 -36.41 3.41 11.83
C HIS A 29 -36.16 4.92 11.95
N LEU A 30 -35.07 5.34 12.58
CA LEU A 30 -34.70 6.75 12.61
C LEU A 30 -34.22 7.17 11.22
N PRO A 31 -34.67 8.32 10.70
CA PRO A 31 -34.16 8.83 9.44
C PRO A 31 -32.65 9.12 9.59
N PHE A 32 -31.85 8.58 8.68
CA PHE A 32 -30.39 8.69 8.74
C PHE A 32 -29.96 10.16 8.59
N GLU A 33 -30.61 10.95 7.72
CA GLU A 33 -30.26 12.35 7.41
C GLU A 33 -28.72 12.51 7.30
N ASP A 34 -28.09 13.41 8.06
CA ASP A 34 -26.63 13.60 8.12
C ASP A 34 -25.92 12.70 9.16
N GLY A 35 -26.58 11.68 9.70
CA GLY A 35 -26.08 10.83 10.78
C GLY A 35 -26.00 11.51 12.17
N LYS A 36 -26.28 12.82 12.27
CA LYS A 36 -26.18 13.61 13.51
C LYS A 36 -27.02 13.05 14.66
N ARG A 37 -28.22 12.53 14.38
CA ARG A 37 -29.10 11.93 15.40
C ARG A 37 -28.53 10.64 15.96
N ILE A 38 -27.99 9.77 15.10
CA ILE A 38 -27.33 8.52 15.52
C ILE A 38 -26.04 8.83 16.29
N ALA A 39 -25.27 9.82 15.85
CA ALA A 39 -24.09 10.31 16.57
C ALA A 39 -24.45 10.83 17.97
N SER A 40 -25.57 11.56 18.11
CA SER A 40 -26.06 12.03 19.40
C SER A 40 -26.49 10.88 20.32
N LEU A 41 -27.12 9.83 19.76
CA LEU A 41 -27.51 8.64 20.52
C LEU A 41 -26.31 7.83 21.04
N ARG A 42 -25.18 7.84 20.31
CA ARG A 42 -23.92 7.22 20.74
C ARG A 42 -23.27 7.90 21.95
N LEU A 43 -23.74 9.08 22.37
CA LEU A 43 -23.28 9.74 23.59
C LEU A 43 -23.88 9.12 24.85
N ILE A 44 -25.00 8.39 24.73
CA ILE A 44 -25.66 7.73 25.86
C ILE A 44 -24.95 6.40 26.13
N PRO A 45 -24.39 6.16 27.33
CA PRO A 45 -23.55 4.99 27.61
C PRO A 45 -24.18 3.63 27.25
N GLY A 46 -25.45 3.42 27.61
CA GLY A 46 -26.15 2.15 27.31
C GLY A 46 -26.40 1.92 25.82
N ILE A 47 -26.71 2.98 25.07
CA ILE A 47 -26.90 2.90 23.61
C ILE A 47 -25.56 2.79 22.90
N LYS A 48 -24.52 3.47 23.41
CA LYS A 48 -23.15 3.39 22.90
C LYS A 48 -22.65 1.95 22.89
N ASP A 49 -22.80 1.24 24.00
CA ASP A 49 -22.35 -0.15 24.13
C ASP A 49 -23.18 -1.10 23.27
N LEU A 50 -24.49 -0.86 23.18
CA LEU A 50 -25.39 -1.60 22.32
C LEU A 50 -25.03 -1.43 20.83
N VAL A 51 -24.82 -0.20 20.38
CA VAL A 51 -24.43 0.12 19.00
C VAL A 51 -23.05 -0.47 18.69
N LYS A 52 -22.08 -0.35 19.59
CA LYS A 52 -20.76 -0.99 19.42
C LYS A 52 -20.84 -2.50 19.28
N THR A 53 -21.69 -3.15 20.09
CA THR A 53 -21.89 -4.60 20.04
C THR A 53 -22.55 -5.02 18.72
N TYR A 54 -23.53 -4.24 18.26
CA TYR A 54 -24.18 -4.44 16.98
C TYR A 54 -23.24 -4.24 15.80
N GLU A 55 -22.45 -3.16 15.79
CA GLU A 55 -21.41 -2.90 14.78
C GLU A 55 -20.43 -4.07 14.71
N HIS A 56 -19.96 -4.56 15.85
CA HIS A 56 -19.05 -5.69 15.90
C HIS A 56 -19.70 -6.98 15.36
N SER A 57 -20.96 -7.24 15.72
CA SER A 57 -21.70 -8.42 15.25
C SER A 57 -21.91 -8.41 13.73
N ILE A 58 -22.33 -7.28 13.16
CA ILE A 58 -22.49 -7.13 11.70
C ILE A 58 -21.15 -7.23 11.01
N THR A 59 -20.12 -6.55 11.52
CA THR A 59 -18.77 -6.60 10.93
C THR A 59 -18.26 -8.04 10.92
N SER A 60 -18.41 -8.77 12.03
CA SER A 60 -18.02 -10.18 12.12
C SER A 60 -18.79 -11.07 11.14
N TRP A 61 -20.10 -10.87 11.03
CA TRP A 61 -20.94 -11.61 10.08
C TRP A 61 -20.53 -11.34 8.63
N PHE A 62 -20.36 -10.06 8.27
CA PHE A 62 -19.97 -9.64 6.93
C PHE A 62 -18.59 -10.21 6.55
N MET A 63 -17.61 -10.10 7.44
CA MET A 63 -16.28 -10.70 7.22
C MET A 63 -16.36 -12.20 6.98
N LYS A 64 -17.09 -12.95 7.82
CA LYS A 64 -17.20 -14.41 7.68
C LYS A 64 -17.88 -14.82 6.37
N LYS A 65 -18.78 -13.99 5.85
CA LYS A 65 -19.57 -14.33 4.68
C LYS A 65 -18.90 -13.88 3.38
N GLU A 66 -18.51 -12.61 3.32
CA GLU A 66 -18.07 -11.93 2.09
C GLU A 66 -16.54 -11.74 2.01
N LEU A 67 -15.85 -11.58 3.15
CA LEU A 67 -14.41 -11.28 3.20
C LEU A 67 -13.63 -12.29 4.05
N ARG A 68 -13.69 -13.57 3.67
CA ARG A 68 -13.15 -14.69 4.47
C ARG A 68 -11.65 -14.57 4.75
N HIS A 69 -10.90 -13.92 3.85
CA HIS A 69 -9.45 -13.80 3.93
C HIS A 69 -8.97 -12.47 4.54
N ALA A 70 -9.88 -11.53 4.86
CA ALA A 70 -9.50 -10.18 5.30
C ALA A 70 -8.64 -10.15 6.57
N LEU A 71 -8.81 -11.10 7.49
CA LEU A 71 -7.99 -11.17 8.71
C LEU A 71 -6.57 -11.67 8.45
N VAL A 72 -6.40 -12.48 7.40
CA VAL A 72 -5.09 -12.95 6.96
C VAL A 72 -4.39 -11.83 6.21
N ASP A 73 -5.10 -11.21 5.27
CA ASP A 73 -4.57 -10.16 4.40
C ASP A 73 -4.28 -8.86 5.17
N PHE A 74 -5.11 -8.50 6.16
CA PHE A 74 -4.96 -7.31 6.99
C PHE A 74 -5.06 -7.65 8.49
N PRO A 75 -3.95 -8.11 9.12
CA PRO A 75 -3.94 -8.45 10.54
C PRO A 75 -4.33 -7.26 11.41
N TYR A 76 -5.22 -7.50 12.38
CA TYR A 76 -5.70 -6.46 13.29
C TYR A 76 -5.85 -7.03 14.71
N GLY A 77 -5.25 -6.34 15.68
CA GLY A 77 -5.16 -6.81 17.07
C GLY A 77 -6.30 -6.36 17.99
N GLU A 78 -7.27 -5.57 17.50
CA GLU A 78 -8.34 -5.00 18.31
C GLU A 78 -9.75 -5.47 17.88
N LYS A 79 -10.79 -4.95 18.54
CA LYS A 79 -12.19 -5.22 18.17
C LYS A 79 -12.52 -4.56 16.83
N PHE A 80 -12.81 -5.39 15.82
CA PHE A 80 -13.28 -4.96 14.51
C PHE A 80 -14.61 -4.19 14.60
N GLY A 81 -14.74 -3.14 13.80
CA GLY A 81 -15.95 -2.36 13.65
C GLY A 81 -16.06 -1.77 12.25
N LEU A 82 -17.11 -0.98 11.99
CA LEU A 82 -17.42 -0.48 10.65
C LEU A 82 -16.28 0.35 10.03
N LYS A 83 -15.53 1.10 10.84
CA LYS A 83 -14.36 1.86 10.36
C LYS A 83 -13.28 0.92 9.81
N TRP A 84 -12.92 -0.11 10.57
CA TRP A 84 -11.94 -1.09 10.10
C TRP A 84 -12.42 -1.79 8.82
N LEU A 85 -13.72 -2.12 8.73
CA LEU A 85 -14.28 -2.74 7.53
C LEU A 85 -14.19 -1.83 6.31
N ALA A 86 -14.52 -0.54 6.48
CA ALA A 86 -14.38 0.45 5.42
C ALA A 86 -12.92 0.62 4.99
N ASP A 87 -11.99 0.71 5.94
CA ASP A 87 -10.56 0.78 5.66
C ASP A 87 -10.08 -0.50 4.93
N CYS A 88 -10.57 -1.68 5.32
CA CYS A 88 -10.23 -2.96 4.70
C CYS A 88 -10.72 -3.05 3.25
N VAL A 89 -11.97 -2.68 2.99
CA VAL A 89 -12.53 -2.65 1.62
C VAL A 89 -11.76 -1.65 0.76
N SER A 90 -11.53 -0.44 1.26
CA SER A 90 -10.76 0.57 0.53
C SER A 90 -9.33 0.09 0.19
N ARG A 91 -8.69 -0.70 1.05
CA ARG A 91 -7.38 -1.28 0.74
C ARG A 91 -7.46 -2.34 -0.35
N TYR A 92 -8.48 -3.20 -0.34
CA TYR A 92 -8.72 -4.14 -1.43
C TYR A 92 -8.97 -3.42 -2.75
N ASP A 93 -9.82 -2.38 -2.75
CA ASP A 93 -10.09 -1.57 -3.95
C ASP A 93 -8.78 -0.99 -4.55
N VAL A 94 -7.86 -0.53 -3.69
CA VAL A 94 -6.53 -0.06 -4.12
C VAL A 94 -5.68 -1.19 -4.69
N VAL A 95 -5.63 -2.36 -4.03
CA VAL A 95 -4.86 -3.51 -4.53
C VAL A 95 -5.40 -3.96 -5.88
N ASP A 96 -6.73 -4.08 -6.01
CA ASP A 96 -7.37 -4.54 -7.23
C ASP A 96 -7.12 -3.55 -8.37
N ALA A 97 -7.27 -2.24 -8.13
CA ALA A 97 -6.99 -1.22 -9.13
C ALA A 97 -5.52 -1.21 -9.57
N VAL A 98 -4.57 -1.38 -8.64
CA VAL A 98 -3.15 -1.49 -8.99
C VAL A 98 -2.88 -2.79 -9.77
N MET A 99 -3.46 -3.92 -9.35
CA MET A 99 -3.30 -5.19 -10.05
C MET A 99 -3.87 -5.15 -11.47
N ASP A 100 -4.99 -4.45 -11.67
CA ASP A 100 -5.58 -4.24 -12.99
C ASP A 100 -4.58 -3.53 -13.93
N GLU A 101 -3.90 -2.48 -13.46
CA GLU A 101 -2.84 -1.81 -14.22
C GLU A 101 -1.60 -2.69 -14.46
N LEU A 102 -1.17 -3.44 -13.45
CA LEU A 102 -0.01 -4.34 -13.55
C LEU A 102 -0.27 -5.54 -14.47
N THR A 103 -1.53 -5.93 -14.68
CA THR A 103 -1.93 -7.07 -15.52
C THR A 103 -2.64 -6.65 -16.80
N TRP A 104 -2.74 -5.34 -17.06
CA TRP A 104 -3.43 -4.84 -18.23
C TRP A 104 -2.75 -5.32 -19.51
N ARG A 105 -3.54 -5.85 -20.44
CA ARG A 105 -3.12 -6.30 -21.77
C ARG A 105 -2.35 -5.27 -22.59
N GLU A 106 -2.54 -3.96 -22.36
CA GLU A 106 -1.81 -2.90 -23.06
C GLU A 106 -0.50 -2.52 -22.36
N ASN A 107 -0.28 -3.02 -21.14
CA ASN A 107 0.99 -2.89 -20.44
C ASN A 107 2.01 -3.85 -21.09
N CYS A 108 3.03 -3.29 -21.74
CA CYS A 108 4.05 -4.07 -22.44
C CYS A 108 4.99 -4.85 -21.51
N VAL A 109 4.88 -4.64 -20.20
CA VAL A 109 5.64 -5.29 -19.12
C VAL A 109 4.69 -5.87 -18.07
N ALA A 110 3.50 -6.27 -18.52
CA ALA A 110 2.47 -6.85 -17.66
C ALA A 110 3.00 -8.06 -16.88
N VAL A 111 2.47 -8.24 -15.67
CA VAL A 111 2.77 -9.40 -14.83
C VAL A 111 2.29 -10.66 -15.52
N GLU A 112 3.20 -11.62 -15.70
CA GLU A 112 2.87 -12.92 -16.27
C GLU A 112 1.89 -13.70 -15.37
N PRO A 113 0.98 -14.51 -15.93
CA PRO A 113 -0.09 -15.17 -15.18
C PRO A 113 0.38 -15.99 -13.97
N HIS A 114 1.55 -16.61 -14.04
CA HIS A 114 2.11 -17.41 -12.94
C HIS A 114 2.57 -16.56 -11.76
N ASN A 115 2.90 -15.28 -11.98
CA ASN A 115 3.38 -14.34 -10.96
C ASN A 115 2.29 -13.48 -10.34
N VAL A 116 1.08 -13.42 -10.92
CA VAL A 116 -0.03 -12.57 -10.46
C VAL A 116 -0.32 -12.74 -8.98
N ALA A 117 -0.40 -13.98 -8.49
CA ALA A 117 -0.69 -14.26 -7.09
C ALA A 117 0.45 -13.85 -6.14
N ALA A 118 1.70 -14.00 -6.58
CA ALA A 118 2.87 -13.57 -5.81
C ALA A 118 2.96 -12.04 -5.72
N VAL A 119 2.70 -11.33 -6.82
CA VAL A 119 2.63 -9.87 -6.85
C VAL A 119 1.50 -9.36 -5.95
N ASN A 120 0.32 -9.98 -6.00
CA ASN A 120 -0.79 -9.64 -5.10
C ASN A 120 -0.41 -9.81 -3.63
N ALA A 121 0.28 -10.90 -3.27
CA ALA A 121 0.79 -11.11 -1.91
C ALA A 121 1.82 -10.03 -1.52
N GLY A 122 2.67 -9.62 -2.46
CA GLY A 122 3.62 -8.51 -2.29
C GLY A 122 2.92 -7.18 -1.97
N LEU A 123 1.86 -6.82 -2.71
CA LEU A 123 1.06 -5.61 -2.44
C LEU A 123 0.41 -5.63 -1.05
N LEU A 124 -0.10 -6.78 -0.62
CA LEU A 124 -0.66 -6.93 0.73
C LEU A 124 0.42 -6.82 1.81
N LEU A 125 1.61 -7.36 1.56
CA LEU A 125 2.76 -7.21 2.46
C LEU A 125 3.27 -5.77 2.53
N LEU A 126 3.18 -5.00 1.44
CA LEU A 126 3.45 -3.55 1.44
C LEU A 126 2.49 -2.79 2.36
N TYR A 127 1.21 -3.16 2.43
CA TYR A 127 0.29 -2.57 3.42
C TYR A 127 0.71 -2.86 4.86
N ARG A 128 1.22 -4.06 5.12
CA ARG A 128 1.77 -4.41 6.43
C ARG A 128 3.00 -3.57 6.75
N LEU A 129 3.92 -3.42 5.81
CA LEU A 129 5.11 -2.57 5.95
C LEU A 129 4.74 -1.09 6.18
N ALA A 130 3.79 -0.56 5.42
CA ALA A 130 3.31 0.82 5.53
C ALA A 130 2.64 1.11 6.89
N SER A 131 2.04 0.09 7.52
CA SER A 131 1.44 0.23 8.86
C SER A 131 2.47 0.44 9.98
N ILE A 132 3.75 0.09 9.75
CA ILE A 132 4.84 0.31 10.69
C ILE A 132 5.27 1.78 10.60
N ARG A 133 5.21 2.51 11.71
CA ARG A 133 5.48 3.97 11.70
C ARG A 133 6.96 4.34 11.64
N SER A 134 7.80 3.59 12.35
CA SER A 134 9.23 3.92 12.48
C SER A 134 10.04 3.34 11.31
N HIS A 135 10.90 4.17 10.72
CA HIS A 135 11.84 3.75 9.66
C HIS A 135 12.71 2.58 10.10
N THR A 136 13.29 2.67 11.30
CA THR A 136 14.14 1.59 11.87
C THR A 136 13.36 0.29 12.06
N SER A 137 12.08 0.38 12.43
CA SER A 137 11.23 -0.80 12.57
C SER A 137 10.86 -1.42 11.22
N LYS A 138 10.67 -0.60 10.17
CA LYS A 138 10.48 -1.09 8.79
C LYS A 138 11.72 -1.83 8.30
N LEU A 139 12.91 -1.26 8.50
CA LEU A 139 14.18 -1.92 8.18
C LEU A 139 14.32 -3.25 8.91
N SER A 140 14.11 -3.24 10.24
CA SER A 140 14.17 -4.46 11.05
C SER A 140 13.20 -5.53 10.53
N PHE A 141 11.97 -5.14 10.20
CA PHE A 141 10.99 -6.03 9.60
C PHE A 141 11.49 -6.62 8.26
N LEU A 142 11.93 -5.79 7.31
CA LEU A 142 12.45 -6.25 6.02
C LEU A 142 13.65 -7.20 6.18
N THR A 143 14.60 -6.85 7.04
CA THR A 143 15.78 -7.69 7.31
C THR A 143 15.45 -8.99 8.03
N SER A 144 14.31 -9.07 8.72
CA SER A 144 13.85 -10.29 9.39
C SER A 144 13.11 -11.26 8.46
N LEU A 145 12.63 -10.79 7.30
CA LEU A 145 11.83 -11.60 6.41
C LEU A 145 12.66 -12.73 5.77
N PRO A 146 12.02 -13.88 5.52
CA PRO A 146 12.60 -14.97 4.75
C PRO A 146 12.46 -14.72 3.24
N ARG A 147 12.82 -15.70 2.42
CA ARG A 147 13.03 -15.54 0.98
C ARG A 147 11.75 -15.20 0.23
N SER A 148 10.68 -15.98 0.42
CA SER A 148 9.45 -15.89 -0.35
C SER A 148 8.74 -14.54 -0.20
N PRO A 149 8.59 -13.98 1.02
CA PRO A 149 8.02 -12.65 1.21
C PRO A 149 8.85 -11.53 0.60
N LEU A 150 10.19 -11.64 0.63
CA LEU A 150 11.07 -10.66 -0.01
C LEU A 150 10.98 -10.70 -1.52
N ILE A 151 10.91 -11.89 -2.13
CA ILE A 151 10.70 -12.04 -3.57
C ILE A 151 9.33 -11.49 -3.97
N ALA A 152 8.27 -11.77 -3.21
CA ALA A 152 6.94 -11.22 -3.48
C ALA A 152 6.92 -9.68 -3.43
N LEU A 153 7.56 -9.06 -2.43
CA LEU A 153 7.76 -7.60 -2.37
C LEU A 153 8.54 -7.08 -3.57
N TYR A 154 9.65 -7.75 -3.90
CA TYR A 154 10.49 -7.37 -5.03
C TYR A 154 9.72 -7.42 -6.35
N LEU A 155 8.95 -8.49 -6.61
CA LEU A 155 8.15 -8.61 -7.81
C LEU A 155 7.10 -7.49 -7.92
N ALA A 156 6.42 -7.17 -6.82
CA ALA A 156 5.48 -6.05 -6.80
C ALA A 156 6.16 -4.71 -7.11
N LEU A 157 7.31 -4.44 -6.50
CA LEU A 157 8.10 -3.24 -6.78
C LEU A 157 8.63 -3.19 -8.21
N HIS A 158 9.16 -4.31 -8.69
CA HIS A 158 9.75 -4.45 -10.01
C HIS A 158 8.72 -4.18 -11.10
N HIS A 159 7.59 -4.90 -11.09
CA HIS A 159 6.53 -4.70 -12.07
C HIS A 159 5.87 -3.32 -11.94
N ALA A 160 5.71 -2.79 -10.74
CA ALA A 160 5.22 -1.42 -10.57
C ALA A 160 6.18 -0.38 -11.15
N THR A 161 7.50 -0.55 -10.95
CA THR A 161 8.53 0.34 -11.50
C THR A 161 8.56 0.26 -13.02
N LEU A 162 8.52 -0.94 -13.60
CA LEU A 162 8.48 -1.13 -15.05
C LEU A 162 7.19 -0.56 -15.65
N THR A 163 6.05 -0.77 -15.00
CA THR A 163 4.76 -0.22 -15.44
C THR A 163 4.80 1.30 -15.38
N ALA A 164 5.29 1.91 -14.29
CA ALA A 164 5.47 3.35 -14.19
C ALA A 164 6.39 3.91 -15.29
N ARG A 165 7.48 3.19 -15.60
CA ARG A 165 8.45 3.56 -16.64
C ARG A 165 7.85 3.53 -18.05
N TYR A 166 7.10 2.49 -18.40
CA TYR A 166 6.69 2.24 -19.80
C TYR A 166 5.23 2.54 -20.11
N HIS A 167 4.36 2.52 -19.10
CA HIS A 167 2.91 2.76 -19.22
C HIS A 167 2.45 3.96 -18.39
N GLY A 168 3.14 4.27 -17.29
CA GLY A 168 2.85 5.37 -16.38
C GLY A 168 3.20 6.76 -16.95
N HIS A 169 3.21 7.77 -16.09
CA HIS A 169 3.38 9.17 -16.48
C HIS A 169 4.43 9.85 -15.58
N GLY A 170 4.72 11.14 -15.80
CA GLY A 170 5.64 11.91 -14.94
C GLY A 170 7.12 11.69 -15.24
N TRP A 171 7.98 12.05 -14.27
CA TRP A 171 9.43 12.01 -14.43
C TRP A 171 9.99 10.60 -14.53
N ILE A 172 9.31 9.59 -13.97
CA ILE A 172 9.75 8.19 -14.09
C ILE A 172 9.52 7.61 -15.50
N HIS A 173 8.61 8.19 -16.28
CA HIS A 173 8.18 7.64 -17.55
C HIS A 173 9.21 7.84 -18.68
N GLN A 174 9.43 6.81 -19.47
CA GLN A 174 10.44 6.77 -20.53
C GLN A 174 10.25 7.85 -21.60
N ARG A 175 9.00 8.23 -21.92
CA ARG A 175 8.77 9.28 -22.95
C ARG A 175 9.23 10.66 -22.51
N THR A 176 9.38 10.91 -21.21
CA THR A 176 9.87 12.19 -20.67
C THR A 176 11.29 12.49 -21.14
N TYR A 177 12.09 11.46 -21.40
CA TYR A 177 13.47 11.58 -21.85
C TYR A 177 13.64 11.53 -23.37
N GLY A 178 12.56 11.31 -24.12
CA GLY A 178 12.62 11.16 -25.57
C GLY A 178 13.19 9.82 -26.04
N ARG A 179 13.70 9.79 -27.28
CA ARG A 179 14.11 8.54 -27.96
C ARG A 179 15.52 8.06 -27.58
N PHE A 180 16.42 8.98 -27.26
CA PHE A 180 17.79 8.70 -26.89
C PHE A 180 18.06 9.33 -25.53
N MET A 181 18.72 8.58 -24.65
CA MET A 181 19.15 9.08 -23.35
C MET A 181 20.66 9.28 -23.33
N ASP A 182 21.10 10.42 -22.84
CA ASP A 182 22.50 10.62 -22.47
C ASP A 182 22.81 9.98 -21.10
N ALA A 183 24.08 10.02 -20.69
CA ALA A 183 24.50 9.46 -19.41
C ALA A 183 23.82 10.12 -18.20
N ASN A 184 23.50 11.42 -18.27
CA ASN A 184 22.88 12.16 -17.18
C ASN A 184 21.39 11.80 -17.03
N GLN A 185 20.67 11.69 -18.15
CA GLN A 185 19.29 11.22 -18.20
C GLN A 185 19.16 9.79 -17.68
N LEU A 186 20.11 8.91 -18.03
CA LEU A 186 20.19 7.56 -17.49
C LEU A 186 20.41 7.57 -15.98
N SER A 187 21.34 8.40 -15.48
CA SER A 187 21.58 8.55 -14.04
C SER A 187 20.35 9.06 -13.30
N LEU A 188 19.69 10.12 -13.78
CA LEU A 188 18.46 10.65 -13.17
C LEU A 188 17.35 9.61 -13.14
N ARG A 189 17.14 8.88 -14.25
CA ARG A 189 16.12 7.84 -14.31
C ARG A 189 16.39 6.73 -13.28
N ASN A 190 17.64 6.30 -13.16
CA ASN A 190 18.02 5.30 -12.16
C ASN A 190 17.78 5.80 -10.72
N GLU A 191 18.06 7.09 -10.45
CA GLU A 191 17.75 7.71 -9.16
C GLU A 191 16.24 7.77 -8.90
N LEU A 192 15.43 8.13 -9.89
CA LEU A 192 13.97 8.18 -9.76
C LEU A 192 13.38 6.79 -9.54
N GLU A 193 13.91 5.75 -10.16
CA GLU A 193 13.48 4.37 -9.92
C GLU A 193 13.83 3.87 -8.52
N PHE A 194 15.03 4.23 -8.04
CA PHE A 194 15.38 4.00 -6.64
C PHE A 194 14.40 4.73 -5.70
N CYS A 195 14.12 6.00 -5.96
CA CYS A 195 13.19 6.79 -5.16
C CYS A 195 11.75 6.27 -5.24
N PHE A 196 11.33 5.75 -6.38
CA PHE A 196 10.03 5.11 -6.55
C PHE A 196 9.91 3.84 -5.71
N ALA A 197 10.95 3.01 -5.70
CA ALA A 197 11.00 1.81 -4.86
C ALA A 197 11.01 2.17 -3.37
N GLU A 198 11.79 3.18 -2.97
CA GLU A 198 11.85 3.67 -1.59
C GLU A 198 10.52 4.29 -1.14
N ALA A 199 9.87 5.08 -2.00
CA ALA A 199 8.56 5.67 -1.77
C ALA A 199 7.49 4.57 -1.61
N THR A 200 7.53 3.55 -2.45
CA THR A 200 6.59 2.42 -2.37
C THR A 200 6.75 1.63 -1.08
N LEU A 201 7.99 1.35 -0.65
CA LEU A 201 8.26 0.68 0.63
C LEU A 201 7.89 1.56 1.84
N SER A 202 7.97 2.88 1.69
CA SER A 202 7.68 3.83 2.76
C SER A 202 6.19 4.14 2.91
N VAL A 203 5.51 4.48 1.81
CA VAL A 203 4.11 4.91 1.80
C VAL A 203 3.16 3.73 1.63
N GLY A 204 3.57 2.71 0.89
CA GLY A 204 2.76 1.53 0.58
C GLY A 204 1.97 1.65 -0.73
N PRO A 205 0.97 0.77 -0.95
CA PRO A 205 0.28 0.64 -2.23
C PRO A 205 -0.55 1.87 -2.65
N VAL A 206 -0.90 2.76 -1.72
CA VAL A 206 -1.59 4.03 -2.04
C VAL A 206 -0.74 4.90 -2.97
N PHE A 207 0.58 4.93 -2.78
CA PHE A 207 1.48 5.64 -3.69
C PHE A 207 1.44 5.04 -5.11
N LEU A 208 1.36 3.71 -5.22
CA LEU A 208 1.23 3.04 -6.53
C LEU A 208 -0.09 3.38 -7.20
N TYR A 209 -1.18 3.46 -6.44
CA TYR A 209 -2.48 3.89 -6.96
C TYR A 209 -2.41 5.31 -7.53
N ASP A 210 -1.81 6.24 -6.79
CA ASP A 210 -1.67 7.63 -7.23
C ASP A 210 -0.79 7.75 -8.49
N MET A 211 0.27 6.96 -8.60
CA MET A 211 1.20 6.99 -9.74
C MET A 211 0.69 6.25 -10.99
N LEU A 212 0.00 5.13 -10.82
CA LEU A 212 -0.38 4.23 -11.92
C LEU A 212 -1.84 4.37 -12.34
N VAL A 213 -2.77 4.45 -11.39
CA VAL A 213 -4.21 4.43 -11.65
C VAL A 213 -4.77 5.85 -11.84
N ASN A 214 -4.27 6.82 -11.06
CA ASN A 214 -4.75 8.20 -11.11
C ASN A 214 -3.62 9.21 -11.46
N PRO A 215 -2.97 9.07 -12.63
CA PRO A 215 -1.81 9.90 -12.97
C PRO A 215 -2.15 11.38 -13.22
N SER A 216 -3.45 11.73 -13.26
CA SER A 216 -3.90 13.13 -13.34
C SER A 216 -3.79 13.85 -11.99
N ASP A 217 -3.74 13.11 -10.87
CA ASP A 217 -3.54 13.68 -9.56
C ASP A 217 -2.04 13.94 -9.31
N PRO A 218 -1.63 15.17 -9.01
CA PRO A 218 -0.24 15.48 -8.73
C PRO A 218 0.30 14.81 -7.45
N GLN A 219 -0.52 14.22 -6.57
CA GLN A 219 -0.04 13.63 -5.31
C GLN A 219 1.05 12.58 -5.48
N GLY A 220 0.91 11.69 -6.48
CA GLY A 220 1.90 10.66 -6.77
C GLY A 220 3.25 11.29 -7.13
N GLU A 221 3.25 12.21 -8.09
CA GLU A 221 4.46 12.88 -8.56
C GLU A 221 5.12 13.74 -7.47
N ILE A 222 4.32 14.45 -6.67
CA ILE A 222 4.81 15.21 -5.51
C ILE A 222 5.51 14.28 -4.53
N THR A 223 4.91 13.13 -4.23
CA THR A 223 5.49 12.13 -3.32
C THR A 223 6.83 11.62 -3.88
N LEU A 224 6.87 11.25 -5.17
CA LEU A 224 8.11 10.81 -5.82
C LEU A 224 9.21 11.87 -5.74
N LEU A 225 8.88 13.13 -6.04
CA LEU A 225 9.84 14.24 -6.01
C LEU A 225 10.31 14.57 -4.59
N ASN A 226 9.49 14.34 -3.56
CA ASN A 226 9.93 14.44 -2.17
C ASN A 226 10.97 13.36 -1.85
N PHE A 227 10.73 12.10 -2.25
CA PHE A 227 11.73 11.04 -2.07
C PHE A 227 13.01 11.31 -2.89
N TYR A 228 12.89 11.86 -4.10
CA TYR A 228 14.03 12.31 -4.88
C TYR A 228 14.82 13.43 -4.21
N HIS A 229 14.13 14.40 -3.59
CA HIS A 229 14.79 15.45 -2.81
C HIS A 229 15.60 14.87 -1.64
N GLU A 230 15.02 13.88 -0.94
CA GLU A 230 15.61 13.28 0.26
C GLU A 230 16.73 12.28 -0.05
N HIS A 231 16.59 11.47 -1.09
CA HIS A 231 17.47 10.33 -1.40
C HIS A 231 18.31 10.50 -2.66
N GLY A 232 18.06 11.52 -3.48
CA GLY A 232 18.86 11.83 -4.65
C GLY A 232 20.33 12.08 -4.27
N THR A 233 21.25 11.43 -4.99
CA THR A 233 22.69 11.50 -4.72
C THR A 233 23.39 12.54 -5.59
N HIS A 234 22.82 12.86 -6.75
CA HIS A 234 23.38 13.84 -7.65
C HIS A 234 22.96 15.27 -7.26
N ASP A 235 23.95 16.09 -6.94
CA ASP A 235 23.81 17.54 -6.89
C ASP A 235 24.11 18.08 -8.29
N TRP A 236 23.06 18.24 -9.09
CA TRP A 236 23.17 18.72 -10.46
C TRP A 236 23.70 20.16 -10.48
N GLU A 237 24.91 20.36 -11.03
CA GLU A 237 25.48 21.70 -11.21
C GLU A 237 24.59 22.53 -12.14
N TRP A 238 24.27 23.76 -11.72
CA TRP A 238 23.42 24.65 -12.49
C TRP A 238 24.21 25.83 -13.09
N PRO A 239 24.01 26.18 -14.38
CA PRO A 239 23.14 25.51 -15.36
C PRO A 239 23.68 24.12 -15.75
N CYS A 240 22.78 23.13 -15.82
CA CYS A 240 23.13 21.81 -16.33
C CYS A 240 23.47 21.98 -17.82
N TRP A 241 24.73 21.74 -18.16
CA TRP A 241 25.34 21.86 -19.49
C TRP A 241 24.43 22.32 -20.63
N GLY A 242 24.71 23.56 -21.05
CA GLY A 242 24.14 24.20 -22.21
C GLY A 242 23.21 25.36 -21.83
N VAL A 243 22.98 26.26 -22.79
CA VAL A 243 22.13 27.45 -22.64
C VAL A 243 21.06 27.49 -23.74
N GLY A 244 20.85 26.35 -24.39
CA GLY A 244 20.01 26.16 -25.57
C GLY A 244 18.63 25.60 -25.24
N LYS A 245 17.65 25.90 -26.09
CA LYS A 245 16.32 25.27 -26.02
C LYS A 245 16.45 23.76 -26.28
N GLY A 246 16.02 22.94 -25.31
CA GLY A 246 15.93 21.48 -25.45
C GLY A 246 16.99 20.69 -24.69
N GLU A 247 17.76 21.34 -23.82
CA GLU A 247 18.76 20.67 -22.97
C GLU A 247 18.14 20.09 -21.69
N PHE A 248 18.80 19.07 -21.14
CA PHE A 248 18.33 18.29 -20.01
C PHE A 248 18.32 19.13 -18.72
N GLU A 249 17.12 19.42 -18.21
CA GLU A 249 16.93 20.02 -16.89
C GLU A 249 16.31 18.98 -15.94
N PRO A 250 17.02 18.53 -14.90
CA PRO A 250 16.45 17.63 -13.89
C PRO A 250 15.38 18.37 -13.05
N PRO A 251 14.44 17.64 -12.42
CA PRO A 251 13.41 18.24 -11.60
C PRO A 251 14.03 19.04 -10.45
N ARG A 252 13.58 20.28 -10.30
CA ARG A 252 14.02 21.18 -9.23
C ARG A 252 13.16 20.95 -8.00
N THR A 253 13.77 20.49 -6.92
CA THR A 253 13.11 20.33 -5.63
C THR A 253 13.65 21.39 -4.66
N GLN A 254 12.75 22.01 -3.90
CA GLN A 254 13.09 22.92 -2.82
C GLN A 254 12.48 22.38 -1.53
N GLY A 255 13.27 22.27 -0.49
CA GLY A 255 12.85 21.62 0.74
C GLY A 255 13.81 21.88 1.90
N PRO A 256 13.46 21.41 3.11
CA PRO A 256 14.35 21.45 4.25
C PRO A 256 15.67 20.71 3.95
N GLN A 257 16.72 21.05 4.69
CA GLN A 257 18.02 20.41 4.51
C GLN A 257 17.89 18.89 4.64
N ARG A 258 18.52 18.15 3.71
CA ARG A 258 18.52 16.68 3.71
C ARG A 258 18.97 16.17 5.08
N GLU A 259 18.10 15.43 5.77
CA GLU A 259 18.44 14.72 6.99
C GLU A 259 19.06 13.37 6.63
N ASP A 260 20.14 12.97 7.30
CA ASP A 260 20.71 11.64 7.14
C ASP A 260 19.78 10.61 7.81
N LYS A 261 18.88 10.03 7.02
CA LYS A 261 17.89 9.04 7.49
C LYS A 261 18.50 7.63 7.65
N GLY A 262 19.81 7.49 7.47
CA GLY A 262 20.51 6.20 7.55
C GLY A 262 20.23 5.31 6.32
N ARG A 263 20.28 3.99 6.51
CA ARG A 263 20.12 3.02 5.41
C ARG A 263 18.71 3.07 4.82
N SER A 264 18.58 3.04 3.50
CA SER A 264 17.28 3.03 2.79
C SER A 264 16.59 1.68 2.93
N LEU A 265 15.25 1.68 2.88
CA LEU A 265 14.44 0.45 2.91
C LEU A 265 14.76 -0.45 1.73
N PHE A 266 14.87 0.14 0.53
CA PHE A 266 15.12 -0.62 -0.69
C PHE A 266 16.51 -1.28 -0.69
N THR A 267 17.56 -0.55 -0.31
CA THR A 267 18.90 -1.14 -0.20
C THR A 267 18.94 -2.21 0.88
N GLY A 268 18.33 -1.98 2.05
CA GLY A 268 18.26 -2.99 3.11
C GLY A 268 17.52 -4.26 2.70
N MET A 269 16.45 -4.14 1.91
CA MET A 269 15.73 -5.28 1.33
C MET A 269 16.63 -6.06 0.36
N LEU A 270 17.31 -5.37 -0.56
CA LEU A 270 18.18 -6.01 -1.55
C LEU A 270 19.41 -6.68 -0.91
N GLU A 271 20.00 -6.07 0.11
CA GLU A 271 21.09 -6.68 0.89
C GLU A 271 20.62 -7.98 1.57
N ARG A 272 19.44 -7.95 2.19
CA ARG A 272 18.86 -9.15 2.81
C ARG A 272 18.59 -10.24 1.78
N MET A 273 18.07 -9.89 0.61
CA MET A 273 17.88 -10.83 -0.48
C MET A 273 19.21 -11.41 -0.99
N ALA A 274 20.24 -10.58 -1.12
CA ALA A 274 21.56 -11.02 -1.55
C ALA A 274 22.19 -12.02 -0.58
N GLU A 275 22.01 -11.82 0.74
CA GLU A 275 22.40 -12.77 1.78
C GLU A 275 21.69 -14.13 1.63
N LEU A 276 20.37 -14.11 1.42
CA LEU A 276 19.55 -15.33 1.30
C LEU A 276 19.85 -16.10 0.00
N GLU A 277 20.06 -15.38 -1.11
CA GLU A 277 20.42 -15.96 -2.42
C GLU A 277 21.90 -16.31 -2.55
N LYS A 278 22.72 -15.95 -1.55
CA LYS A 278 24.19 -16.13 -1.54
C LYS A 278 24.83 -15.56 -2.80
N CYS A 279 24.51 -14.31 -3.12
CA CYS A 279 25.06 -13.58 -4.27
C CYS A 279 25.47 -12.15 -3.89
N SER A 280 26.09 -11.43 -4.81
CA SER A 280 26.42 -10.03 -4.59
C SER A 280 25.17 -9.13 -4.73
N LEU A 281 25.21 -7.95 -4.11
CA LEU A 281 24.14 -6.95 -4.23
C LEU A 281 23.89 -6.52 -5.68
N ALA A 282 24.92 -6.56 -6.53
CA ALA A 282 24.80 -6.19 -7.95
C ALA A 282 24.06 -7.26 -8.78
N GLU A 283 24.13 -8.53 -8.37
CA GLU A 283 23.57 -9.67 -9.11
C GLU A 283 22.16 -10.05 -8.65
N VAL A 284 21.77 -9.65 -7.43
CA VAL A 284 20.53 -10.12 -6.79
C VAL A 284 19.29 -9.88 -7.66
N ARG A 285 19.21 -8.71 -8.31
CA ARG A 285 18.07 -8.34 -9.16
C ARG A 285 17.95 -9.25 -10.37
N SER A 286 19.01 -9.32 -11.18
CA SER A 286 19.04 -10.16 -12.38
C SER A 286 18.76 -11.62 -12.04
N ARG A 287 19.30 -12.13 -10.93
CA ARG A 287 19.09 -13.52 -10.50
C ARG A 287 17.64 -13.82 -10.11
N ILE A 288 16.98 -12.89 -9.41
CA ILE A 288 15.57 -13.06 -9.04
C ILE A 288 14.68 -12.93 -10.28
N GLU A 289 14.96 -11.97 -11.16
CA GLU A 289 14.25 -11.81 -12.44
C GLU A 289 14.36 -13.11 -13.26
N GLU A 290 15.58 -13.61 -13.51
CA GLU A 290 15.80 -14.89 -14.22
C GLU A 290 15.10 -16.09 -13.56
N LYS A 291 15.09 -16.16 -12.22
CA LYS A 291 14.39 -17.24 -11.49
C LYS A 291 12.87 -17.16 -11.65
N THR A 292 12.32 -15.95 -11.68
CA THR A 292 10.87 -15.70 -11.66
C THR A 292 10.25 -15.56 -13.05
N ASP A 293 11.08 -15.46 -14.08
CA ASP A 293 10.65 -15.56 -15.48
C ASP A 293 10.18 -16.98 -15.85
N ALA A 294 10.74 -18.01 -15.22
CA ALA A 294 10.33 -19.40 -15.43
C ALA A 294 9.00 -19.70 -14.72
N THR A 295 8.25 -20.71 -15.17
CA THR A 295 7.01 -21.14 -14.49
C THR A 295 7.23 -22.14 -13.34
N GLU A 296 8.48 -22.56 -13.12
CA GLU A 296 8.86 -23.66 -12.22
C GLU A 296 9.48 -23.17 -10.89
N HIS A 297 9.12 -21.98 -10.41
CA HIS A 297 9.58 -21.49 -9.10
C HIS A 297 8.51 -21.60 -8.01
N ASP A 298 8.96 -21.59 -6.76
CA ASP A 298 8.18 -21.79 -5.53
C ASP A 298 6.98 -20.84 -5.35
N LEU A 299 7.07 -19.66 -5.98
CA LEU A 299 6.02 -18.63 -5.97
C LEU A 299 5.08 -18.65 -7.19
N ALA A 300 5.32 -19.52 -8.17
CA ALA A 300 4.51 -19.60 -9.38
C ALA A 300 3.15 -20.21 -9.04
N PHE A 301 2.07 -19.62 -9.57
CA PHE A 301 0.69 -20.04 -9.32
C PHE A 301 0.37 -20.19 -7.82
N LEU A 302 0.87 -19.26 -7.01
CA LEU A 302 0.78 -19.30 -5.55
C LEU A 302 -0.65 -19.61 -5.08
N SER A 303 -0.78 -20.67 -4.27
CA SER A 303 -2.05 -21.09 -3.68
C SER A 303 -2.55 -20.08 -2.63
N LEU A 304 -3.82 -20.19 -2.22
CA LEU A 304 -4.36 -19.34 -1.15
C LEU A 304 -3.61 -19.53 0.18
N ASP A 305 -3.20 -20.75 0.49
CA ASP A 305 -2.41 -21.06 1.69
C ASP A 305 -0.98 -20.52 1.58
N GLY A 306 -0.36 -20.66 0.39
CA GLY A 306 0.94 -20.06 0.11
C GLY A 306 0.90 -18.53 0.22
N LYS A 307 -0.13 -17.89 -0.32
CA LYS A 307 -0.39 -16.45 -0.16
C LYS A 307 -0.50 -16.08 1.33
N ALA A 308 -1.26 -16.85 2.11
CA ALA A 308 -1.40 -16.61 3.55
C ALA A 308 -0.05 -16.69 4.28
N ASN A 309 0.79 -17.68 3.96
CA ASN A 309 2.13 -17.81 4.52
C ASN A 309 3.01 -16.60 4.18
N VAL A 310 3.03 -16.19 2.91
CA VAL A 310 3.80 -15.03 2.45
C VAL A 310 3.40 -13.76 3.19
N ILE A 311 2.08 -13.50 3.35
CA ILE A 311 1.57 -12.32 4.06
C ILE A 311 1.93 -12.35 5.55
N GLN A 312 1.96 -13.53 6.15
CA GLN A 312 2.41 -13.72 7.53
C GLN A 312 3.92 -13.53 7.70
N GLY A 313 4.68 -13.48 6.60
CA GLY A 313 6.13 -13.35 6.60
C GLY A 313 6.84 -14.70 6.71
N LEU A 314 6.21 -15.76 6.20
CA LEU A 314 6.72 -17.13 6.17
C LEU A 314 7.06 -17.54 4.72
N ASP A 315 7.96 -18.52 4.59
CA ASP A 315 8.22 -19.15 3.30
C ASP A 315 7.07 -20.07 2.87
N VAL A 316 6.92 -20.23 1.55
CA VAL A 316 5.91 -21.13 0.96
C VAL A 316 6.37 -22.58 1.00
N ASP A 317 7.68 -22.79 1.01
CA ASP A 317 8.29 -24.11 1.06
C ASP A 317 8.51 -24.57 2.51
N PHE A 318 7.83 -25.67 2.85
CA PHE A 318 8.24 -26.60 3.90
C PHE A 318 8.10 -28.03 3.38
N GLU A 319 9.18 -28.53 2.77
CA GLU A 319 9.68 -29.90 2.97
C GLU A 319 11.18 -29.82 3.33
#